data_AF-A0A7W3VGG1-F1
#
_entry.id   AF-A0A7W3VGG1-F1
#
_cell.length_a   1.000
_cell.length_b   1.000
_cell.length_c   1.000
_cell.angle_alpha   90.00
_cell.angle_beta   90.00
_cell.angle_gamma   90.00
#
_symmetry.space_group_name_H-M   'P 1'
#
loop_
_entity.id
_entity.type
_entity.pdbx_description
1 polymer ?
#
loop_
_entity_poly.entity_id
_entity_poly.type
_entity_poly.pdbx_seq_one_letter_code
_entity_poly.pdbx_strand_id
1 'polypeptide(L)'
;MNFKSYDILSSLVPGFIMLLCYLPFLGFEYNKDYVIGYTAIAFGLGYLLNIISSLLEEFYFFTWCGRPSCKLLEGKGMWKIKQYNHSKLKSHLISKTENPTPCNKELFSIAMRVVFSTKDTRMEDFSNSYAFSRTMLTCSILSTVVIIANYYDDLRAYSSLIVVILFWYRAKERGYYFSKEVLQIYSKIENI
;
A
#
# COMPACT_ATOMS: atom_id res chain seq x y z
N MET A 1 -3.45 -0.56 -23.93
CA MET A 1 -3.47 -0.36 -22.45
C MET A 1 -4.94 -0.34 -22.06
N ASN A 2 -5.50 -1.45 -21.59
CA ASN A 2 -6.89 -1.43 -21.11
C ASN A 2 -6.85 -0.69 -19.77
N PHE A 3 -7.40 0.53 -19.73
CA PHE A 3 -7.64 1.21 -18.47
C PHE A 3 -8.55 0.32 -17.65
N LYS A 4 -8.00 -0.38 -16.65
CA LYS A 4 -8.84 -1.15 -15.74
C LYS A 4 -9.64 -0.11 -14.96
N SER A 5 -10.94 -0.34 -14.78
CA SER A 5 -11.81 0.56 -13.99
C SER A 5 -11.23 0.83 -12.59
N TYR A 6 -10.43 -0.11 -12.09
CA TYR A 6 -9.61 0.03 -10.91
C TYR A 6 -8.63 1.22 -10.93
N ASP A 7 -7.89 1.44 -12.03
CA ASP A 7 -6.89 2.51 -12.11
C ASP A 7 -7.54 3.90 -11.97
N ILE A 8 -8.73 4.02 -12.58
CA ILE A 8 -9.53 5.25 -12.51
C ILE A 8 -10.03 5.45 -11.08
N LEU A 9 -10.67 4.46 -10.49
CA LEU A 9 -11.28 4.58 -9.17
C LEU A 9 -10.23 4.76 -8.06
N SER A 10 -9.12 4.02 -8.14
CA SER A 10 -8.03 4.06 -7.16
C SER A 10 -7.30 5.41 -7.13
N SER A 11 -7.31 6.17 -8.23
CA SER A 11 -6.79 7.54 -8.27
C SER A 11 -7.86 8.55 -7.86
N LEU A 12 -9.08 8.39 -8.38
CA LEU A 12 -10.14 9.38 -8.26
C LEU A 12 -10.69 9.49 -6.83
N VAL A 13 -10.88 8.37 -6.12
CA VAL A 13 -11.38 8.37 -4.73
C VAL A 13 -10.47 9.14 -3.78
N PRO A 14 -9.18 8.79 -3.61
CA PRO A 14 -8.29 9.54 -2.72
C PRO A 14 -8.05 10.98 -3.22
N GLY A 15 -8.05 11.18 -4.54
CA GLY A 15 -7.96 12.50 -5.16
C GLY A 15 -9.10 13.44 -4.76
N PHE A 16 -10.34 12.94 -4.76
CA PHE A 16 -11.51 13.71 -4.33
C PHE A 16 -11.50 14.01 -2.84
N ILE A 17 -11.09 13.04 -2.01
CA ILE A 17 -10.96 13.25 -0.57
C ILE A 17 -9.96 14.40 -0.30
N MET A 18 -8.79 14.35 -0.93
CA MET A 18 -7.81 15.44 -0.83
C MET A 18 -8.39 16.77 -1.31
N LEU A 19 -9.02 16.80 -2.48
CA LEU A 19 -9.58 18.03 -3.02
C LEU A 19 -10.57 18.68 -2.04
N LEU A 20 -11.49 17.88 -1.47
CA LEU A 20 -12.48 18.36 -0.50
C LEU A 20 -11.83 18.84 0.80
N CYS A 21 -10.74 18.22 1.25
CA CYS A 21 -10.00 18.68 2.43
C CYS A 21 -9.25 19.99 2.17
N TYR A 22 -8.74 20.21 0.96
CA TYR A 22 -7.95 21.40 0.61
C TYR A 22 -8.81 22.61 0.16
N LEU A 23 -10.01 22.39 -0.35
CA LEU A 23 -10.90 23.47 -0.78
C LEU A 23 -11.16 24.51 0.34
N PRO A 24 -11.57 24.10 1.57
CA PRO A 24 -11.73 25.04 2.68
C PRO A 24 -10.42 25.75 3.07
N PHE A 25 -9.27 25.05 3.01
CA PHE A 25 -7.96 25.64 3.29
C PHE A 25 -7.59 26.75 2.29
N LEU A 26 -8.02 26.62 1.04
CA LEU A 26 -7.82 27.64 0.01
C LEU A 26 -8.90 28.74 0.02
N GLY A 27 -9.88 28.66 0.94
CA GLY A 27 -10.98 29.62 1.04
C GLY A 27 -12.07 29.43 -0.02
N PHE A 28 -12.12 28.27 -0.69
CA PHE A 28 -13.14 27.98 -1.70
C PHE A 28 -14.20 27.03 -1.15
N GLU A 29 -15.47 27.33 -1.45
CA GLU A 29 -16.57 26.41 -1.23
C GLU A 29 -16.75 25.49 -2.44
N TYR A 30 -17.15 24.25 -2.17
CA TYR A 30 -17.42 23.28 -3.22
C TYR A 30 -18.68 23.67 -4.00
N ASN A 31 -18.54 23.93 -5.31
CA ASN A 31 -19.67 24.20 -6.19
C ASN A 31 -19.90 23.05 -7.21
N LYS A 32 -21.11 22.48 -7.18
CA LYS A 32 -21.52 21.37 -8.03
C LYS A 32 -21.44 21.65 -9.53
N ASP A 33 -21.50 22.91 -9.95
CA ASP A 33 -21.45 23.28 -11.36
C ASP A 33 -20.06 22.98 -11.97
N TYR A 34 -19.01 22.93 -11.15
CA TYR A 34 -17.64 22.65 -11.57
C TYR A 34 -17.21 21.20 -11.35
N VAL A 35 -18.14 20.26 -11.14
CA VAL A 35 -17.85 18.83 -10.90
C VAL A 35 -16.91 18.25 -11.94
N ILE A 36 -17.05 18.61 -13.22
CA ILE A 36 -16.19 18.11 -14.30
C ILE A 36 -14.73 18.56 -14.07
N GLY A 37 -14.53 19.84 -13.77
CA GLY A 37 -13.20 20.40 -13.45
C GLY A 37 -12.61 19.79 -12.17
N TYR A 38 -13.42 19.65 -11.12
CA TYR A 38 -13.01 18.99 -9.89
C TYR A 38 -12.63 17.53 -10.11
N THR A 39 -13.32 16.81 -10.99
CA THR A 39 -12.98 15.42 -11.34
C THR A 39 -11.60 15.33 -11.97
N ALA A 40 -11.28 16.24 -12.90
CA ALA A 40 -9.96 16.29 -13.54
C ALA A 40 -8.85 16.60 -12.53
N ILE A 41 -9.07 17.59 -11.66
CA ILE A 41 -8.12 17.96 -10.61
C ILE A 41 -7.93 16.80 -9.61
N ALA A 42 -9.03 16.20 -9.15
CA ALA A 42 -9.02 15.06 -8.25
C ALA A 42 -8.22 13.89 -8.83
N PHE A 43 -8.44 13.57 -10.10
CA PHE A 43 -7.68 12.52 -10.77
C PHE A 43 -6.17 12.81 -10.75
N GLY A 44 -5.76 14.05 -11.09
CA GLY A 44 -4.36 14.47 -11.01
C GLY A 44 -3.77 14.38 -9.59
N LEU A 45 -4.53 14.83 -8.57
CA LEU A 45 -4.15 14.71 -7.16
C LEU A 45 -4.01 13.24 -6.73
N GLY A 46 -4.87 12.36 -7.22
CA GLY A 46 -4.80 10.92 -6.99
C GLY A 46 -3.49 10.30 -7.50
N TYR A 47 -3.07 10.68 -8.71
CA TYR A 47 -1.78 10.25 -9.26
C TYR A 47 -0.60 10.76 -8.42
N LEU A 48 -0.62 12.04 -8.04
CA LEU A 48 0.41 12.62 -7.18
C LEU A 48 0.48 11.92 -5.82
N LEU A 49 -0.67 11.63 -5.20
CA LEU A 49 -0.74 10.86 -3.97
C LEU A 49 -0.10 9.48 -4.12
N ASN A 50 -0.34 8.80 -5.24
CA ASN A 50 0.24 7.48 -5.47
C ASN A 50 1.78 7.56 -5.55
N ILE A 51 2.32 8.60 -6.20
CA ILE A 51 3.77 8.86 -6.25
C ILE A 51 4.32 9.11 -4.84
N ILE A 52 3.70 10.00 -4.07
CA ILE A 52 4.11 10.31 -2.68
C ILE A 52 4.03 9.05 -1.81
N SER A 53 2.99 8.24 -1.99
CA SER A 53 2.80 6.99 -1.25
C SER A 53 3.91 5.98 -1.53
N SER A 54 4.36 5.89 -2.79
CA SER A 54 5.50 5.06 -3.16
C SER A 54 6.81 5.57 -2.57
N LEU A 55 6.99 6.89 -2.46
CA LEU A 55 8.18 7.48 -1.83
C LEU A 55 8.20 7.22 -0.31
N LEU A 56 7.04 7.31 0.34
CA LEU A 56 6.87 7.07 1.77
C LEU A 56 6.84 5.59 2.14
N GLU A 57 6.91 4.67 1.17
CA GLU A 57 6.85 3.23 1.41
C GLU A 57 7.94 2.77 2.39
N GLU A 58 9.17 3.25 2.24
CA GLU A 58 10.26 2.87 3.15
C GLU A 58 10.05 3.42 4.56
N PHE A 59 9.46 4.62 4.67
CA PHE A 59 9.06 5.19 5.94
C PHE A 59 7.94 4.36 6.60
N TYR A 60 6.95 3.91 5.84
CA TYR A 60 5.91 3.01 6.37
C TYR A 60 6.52 1.69 6.87
N PHE A 61 7.45 1.10 6.14
CA PHE A 61 8.17 -0.09 6.60
C PHE A 61 8.95 0.14 7.89
N PHE A 62 9.54 1.31 8.07
CA PHE A 62 10.17 1.68 9.32
C PHE A 62 9.14 1.68 10.46
N THR A 63 7.98 2.34 10.29
CA THR A 63 6.91 2.35 11.30
C THR A 63 6.33 0.96 11.59
N TRP A 64 6.39 0.03 10.64
CA TRP A 64 5.91 -1.35 10.80
C TRP A 64 6.96 -2.27 11.47
N CYS A 65 8.07 -1.69 11.93
CA CYS A 65 9.25 -2.37 12.49
C CYS A 65 9.92 -3.32 11.48
N GLY A 66 9.94 -2.97 10.19
CA GLY A 66 10.56 -3.74 9.11
C GLY A 66 9.58 -4.23 8.04
N ARG A 67 10.14 -4.70 6.91
CA ARG A 67 9.37 -5.14 5.73
C ARG A 67 8.55 -6.41 6.03
N PRO A 68 7.25 -6.46 5.68
CA PRO A 68 6.41 -7.65 5.87
C PRO A 68 7.00 -8.92 5.24
N SER A 69 7.59 -8.81 4.05
CA SER A 69 8.24 -9.91 3.34
C SER A 69 9.40 -10.52 4.10
N CYS A 70 10.32 -9.70 4.63
CA CYS A 70 11.46 -10.17 5.42
C CYS A 70 10.98 -10.88 6.70
N LYS A 71 9.97 -10.34 7.37
CA LYS A 71 9.41 -10.94 8.59
C LYS A 71 8.76 -12.29 8.33
N LEU A 72 8.04 -12.44 7.23
CA LEU A 72 7.42 -13.72 6.84
C LEU A 72 8.46 -14.79 6.52
N LEU A 73 9.57 -14.43 5.86
CA LEU A 73 10.69 -15.34 5.59
C LEU A 73 11.43 -15.76 6.88
N GLU A 74 11.43 -14.91 7.90
CA GLU A 74 11.93 -15.22 9.24
C GLU A 74 10.94 -16.01 10.11
N GLY A 75 9.74 -16.33 9.60
CA GLY A 75 8.68 -16.98 10.37
C GLY A 75 7.92 -16.05 11.33
N LYS A 76 8.27 -14.76 11.37
CA LYS A 76 7.58 -13.72 12.16
C LYS A 76 6.33 -13.25 11.41
N GLY A 77 5.21 -13.93 11.65
CA GLY A 77 3.90 -13.53 11.16
C GLY A 77 3.24 -12.42 11.98
N MET A 78 2.28 -11.72 11.39
CA MET A 78 1.30 -10.94 12.15
C MET A 78 0.18 -11.88 12.62
N TRP A 79 -0.50 -11.58 13.74
CA TRP A 79 -1.53 -12.38 14.42
C TRP A 79 -2.17 -13.55 13.63
N LYS A 80 -2.80 -13.28 12.46
CA LYS A 80 -3.47 -14.27 11.59
C LYS A 80 -2.72 -14.66 10.31
N ILE A 81 -1.62 -14.00 9.98
CA ILE A 81 -0.85 -14.17 8.73
C ILE A 81 0.49 -14.79 9.08
N LYS A 82 0.56 -16.12 9.05
CA LYS A 82 1.78 -16.89 9.24
C LYS A 82 2.11 -17.69 7.97
N GLN A 83 3.39 -17.80 7.68
CA GLN A 83 3.92 -18.70 6.66
C GLN A 83 4.56 -19.89 7.38
N TYR A 84 3.95 -21.07 7.27
CA TYR A 84 4.39 -22.26 8.00
C TYR A 84 5.62 -22.92 7.36
N ASN A 85 5.72 -22.91 6.03
CA ASN A 85 6.84 -23.50 5.28
C ASN A 85 8.06 -22.56 5.15
N HIS A 86 8.25 -21.62 6.08
CA HIS A 86 9.27 -20.56 5.93
C HIS A 86 10.71 -21.09 5.84
N SER A 87 11.06 -22.17 6.55
CA SER A 87 12.41 -22.75 6.54
C SER A 87 12.75 -23.42 5.21
N LYS A 88 11.87 -24.28 4.69
CA LYS A 88 12.02 -24.97 3.39
C LYS A 88 12.05 -23.98 2.23
N LEU A 89 11.19 -22.96 2.30
CA LEU A 89 11.07 -21.95 1.26
C LEU A 89 12.31 -21.05 1.24
N LYS A 90 12.84 -20.68 2.42
CA LYS A 90 14.09 -19.93 2.54
C LYS A 90 15.29 -20.73 2.04
N SER A 91 15.43 -22.01 2.39
CA SER A 91 16.53 -22.85 1.90
C SER A 91 16.50 -23.02 0.39
N HIS A 92 15.31 -23.16 -0.21
CA HIS A 92 15.15 -23.27 -1.65
C HIS A 92 15.45 -21.96 -2.39
N LEU A 93 15.11 -20.81 -1.80
CA LEU A 93 15.47 -19.51 -2.38
C LEU A 93 16.98 -19.25 -2.29
N ILE A 94 17.64 -19.67 -1.20
CA ILE A 94 19.09 -19.58 -1.06
C ILE A 94 19.78 -20.43 -2.13
N SER A 95 19.30 -21.65 -2.41
CA SER A 95 19.89 -22.50 -3.47
C SER A 95 19.76 -21.94 -4.88
N LYS A 96 18.86 -20.97 -5.11
CA LYS A 96 18.73 -20.26 -6.39
C LYS A 96 19.59 -18.99 -6.49
N THR A 97 20.34 -18.66 -5.45
CA THR A 97 21.14 -17.43 -5.38
C THR A 97 22.62 -17.76 -5.46
N GLU A 98 23.37 -17.06 -6.33
CA GLU A 98 24.84 -17.19 -6.44
C GLU A 98 25.58 -16.48 -5.29
N ASN A 99 24.87 -15.62 -4.55
CA ASN A 99 25.43 -14.79 -3.49
C ASN A 99 25.56 -15.60 -2.17
N PRO A 100 26.73 -15.62 -1.50
CA PRO A 100 26.96 -16.46 -0.32
C PRO A 100 26.18 -16.02 0.94
N THR A 101 25.70 -14.78 1.00
CA THR A 101 24.87 -14.26 2.11
C THR A 101 23.71 -13.41 1.57
N PRO A 102 22.67 -14.01 0.97
CA PRO A 102 21.60 -13.25 0.34
C PRO A 102 20.73 -12.56 1.38
N CYS A 103 20.39 -11.30 1.12
CA CYS A 103 19.48 -10.55 1.99
C CYS A 103 18.05 -11.08 1.81
N ASN A 104 17.23 -11.09 2.88
CA ASN A 104 15.82 -11.49 2.80
C ASN A 104 15.03 -10.67 1.74
N LYS A 105 15.46 -9.43 1.46
CA LYS A 105 14.91 -8.58 0.39
C LYS A 105 15.17 -9.15 -1.01
N GLU A 106 16.35 -9.72 -1.23
CA GLU A 106 16.75 -10.35 -2.50
C GLU A 106 16.04 -11.69 -2.70
N LEU A 107 15.97 -12.51 -1.65
CA LEU A 107 15.22 -13.78 -1.70
C LEU A 107 13.76 -13.54 -2.07
N PHE A 108 13.14 -12.49 -1.51
CA PHE A 108 11.77 -12.12 -1.86
C PHE A 108 11.63 -11.56 -3.29
N SER A 109 12.62 -10.83 -3.80
CA SER A 109 12.57 -10.32 -5.17
C SER A 109 12.69 -11.44 -6.21
N ILE A 110 13.46 -12.49 -5.92
CA ILE A 110 13.53 -13.71 -6.73
C ILE A 110 12.17 -14.40 -6.75
N ALA A 111 11.56 -14.63 -5.58
CA ALA A 111 10.22 -15.24 -5.48
C ALA A 111 9.18 -14.43 -6.27
N MET A 112 9.20 -13.11 -6.10
CA MET A 112 8.31 -12.19 -6.80
C MET A 112 8.48 -12.30 -8.32
N ARG A 113 9.71 -12.34 -8.83
CA ARG A 113 9.98 -12.44 -10.27
C ARG A 113 9.36 -13.71 -10.88
N VAL A 114 9.50 -14.85 -10.22
CA VAL A 114 8.93 -16.14 -10.66
C VAL A 114 7.39 -16.13 -10.62
N VAL A 115 6.84 -15.50 -9.59
CA VAL A 115 5.38 -15.41 -9.43
C VAL A 115 4.77 -14.50 -10.50
N PHE A 116 5.37 -13.34 -10.77
CA PHE A 116 4.87 -12.41 -11.80
C PHE A 116 5.11 -12.89 -13.23
N SER A 117 6.03 -13.82 -13.48
CA SER A 117 6.15 -14.46 -14.80
C SER A 117 5.02 -15.47 -15.07
N THR A 118 4.37 -15.95 -14.01
CA THR A 118 3.15 -16.75 -14.12
C THR A 118 2.02 -15.75 -14.33
N LYS A 119 1.29 -15.83 -15.46
CA LYS A 119 0.19 -14.91 -15.82
C LYS A 119 -1.05 -15.05 -14.91
N ASP A 120 -0.85 -15.11 -13.60
CA ASP A 120 -1.90 -15.22 -12.59
C ASP A 120 -2.42 -13.82 -12.24
N THR A 121 -3.66 -13.53 -12.64
CA THR A 121 -4.32 -12.24 -12.39
C THR A 121 -4.51 -11.97 -10.90
N ARG A 122 -4.56 -13.00 -10.06
CA ARG A 122 -4.72 -12.85 -8.60
C ARG A 122 -3.59 -12.03 -7.99
N MET A 123 -2.37 -12.18 -8.50
CA MET A 123 -1.19 -11.48 -7.98
C MET A 123 -1.23 -9.98 -8.26
N GLU A 124 -1.71 -9.60 -9.44
CA GLU A 124 -1.96 -8.20 -9.78
C GLU A 124 -3.00 -7.59 -8.83
N ASP A 125 -4.08 -8.32 -8.52
CA ASP A 125 -5.14 -7.83 -7.63
C ASP A 125 -4.64 -7.59 -6.20
N PHE A 126 -3.80 -8.48 -5.65
CA PHE A 126 -3.19 -8.27 -4.33
C PHE A 126 -2.17 -7.12 -4.33
N SER A 127 -1.38 -6.97 -5.40
CA SER A 127 -0.44 -5.87 -5.56
C SER A 127 -1.17 -4.52 -5.63
N ASN A 128 -2.21 -4.45 -6.45
CA ASN A 128 -3.10 -3.30 -6.59
C ASN A 128 -3.76 -2.96 -5.25
N SER A 129 -4.38 -3.93 -4.58
CA SER A 129 -5.03 -3.72 -3.28
C SER A 129 -4.06 -3.17 -2.22
N TYR A 130 -2.81 -3.64 -2.23
CA TYR A 130 -1.77 -3.10 -1.36
C TYR A 130 -1.42 -1.65 -1.72
N ALA A 131 -1.17 -1.36 -3.01
CA ALA A 131 -0.87 -0.01 -3.49
C ALA A 131 -1.96 0.98 -3.09
N PHE A 132 -3.24 0.67 -3.35
CA PHE A 132 -4.37 1.51 -2.95
C PHE A 132 -4.45 1.75 -1.44
N SER A 133 -4.20 0.71 -0.64
CA SER A 133 -4.24 0.84 0.83
C SER A 133 -3.15 1.79 1.34
N ARG A 134 -1.96 1.81 0.71
CA ARG A 134 -0.92 2.79 1.03
C ARG A 134 -1.31 4.19 0.56
N THR A 135 -1.87 4.33 -0.64
CA THR A 135 -2.32 5.64 -1.15
C THR A 135 -3.37 6.25 -0.24
N MET A 136 -4.32 5.45 0.26
CA MET A 136 -5.31 5.88 1.24
C MET A 136 -4.68 6.29 2.58
N LEU A 137 -3.64 5.57 3.06
CA LEU A 137 -2.89 5.98 4.24
C LEU A 137 -2.22 7.34 4.03
N THR A 138 -1.52 7.53 2.90
CA THR A 138 -0.88 8.81 2.56
C THR A 138 -1.91 9.93 2.47
N CYS A 139 -3.04 9.68 1.81
CA CYS A 139 -4.17 10.60 1.72
C CYS A 139 -4.66 11.00 3.12
N SER A 140 -4.86 10.03 4.01
CA SER A 140 -5.34 10.28 5.37
C SER A 140 -4.36 11.12 6.18
N ILE A 141 -3.05 10.86 6.08
CA ILE A 141 -2.02 11.64 6.79
C ILE A 141 -2.03 13.10 6.31
N LEU A 142 -2.01 13.34 5.00
CA LEU A 142 -2.01 14.69 4.45
C LEU A 142 -3.31 15.43 4.77
N SER A 143 -4.45 14.74 4.67
CA SER A 143 -5.76 15.30 5.04
C SER A 143 -5.81 15.68 6.51
N THR A 144 -5.29 14.83 7.40
CA THR A 144 -5.19 15.11 8.84
C THR A 144 -4.32 16.34 9.14
N VAL A 145 -3.18 16.51 8.45
CA VAL A 145 -2.34 17.71 8.61
C VAL A 145 -3.13 18.98 8.26
N VAL A 146 -3.87 18.98 7.14
CA VAL A 146 -4.68 20.13 6.73
C VAL A 146 -5.84 20.39 7.68
N ILE A 147 -6.53 19.34 8.15
CA ILE A 147 -7.64 19.46 9.10
C ILE A 147 -7.15 20.06 10.41
N ILE A 148 -6.05 19.55 10.98
CA ILE A 148 -5.50 20.06 12.24
C ILE A 148 -4.98 21.49 12.07
N ALA A 149 -4.36 21.83 10.92
CA ALA A 149 -3.87 23.18 10.66
C ALA A 149 -5.01 24.22 10.61
N ASN A 150 -6.17 23.87 10.06
CA ASN A 150 -7.33 24.78 9.98
C ASN A 150 -8.17 24.81 11.26
N TYR A 151 -8.27 23.70 11.97
CA TYR A 151 -9.20 23.51 13.08
C TYR A 151 -8.47 23.07 14.36
N TYR A 152 -7.34 23.70 14.68
CA TYR A 152 -6.52 23.33 15.83
C TYR A 152 -7.24 23.48 17.17
N ASP A 153 -8.18 24.43 17.26
CA ASP A 153 -9.00 24.72 18.43
C ASP A 153 -10.16 23.73 18.62
N ASP A 154 -10.53 22.96 17.59
CA ASP A 154 -11.65 22.00 17.69
C ASP A 154 -11.14 20.60 18.03
N LEU A 155 -11.59 20.07 19.17
CA LEU A 155 -11.36 18.69 19.59
C LEU A 155 -11.80 17.66 18.54
N ARG A 156 -12.78 17.97 17.70
CA ARG A 156 -13.26 17.09 16.62
C ARG A 156 -12.21 16.88 15.54
N ALA A 157 -11.31 17.84 15.30
CA ALA A 157 -10.24 17.73 14.31
C ALA A 157 -9.30 16.55 14.62
N TYR A 158 -9.07 16.27 15.91
CA TYR A 158 -8.22 15.17 16.37
C TYR A 158 -8.82 13.79 16.09
N SER A 159 -10.12 13.67 15.82
CA SER A 159 -10.73 12.40 15.39
C SER A 159 -10.12 11.88 14.08
N SER A 160 -9.57 12.78 13.25
CA SER A 160 -8.86 12.40 12.03
C SER A 160 -7.62 11.54 12.29
N LEU A 161 -6.98 11.65 13.47
CA LEU A 161 -5.86 10.79 13.86
C LEU A 161 -6.29 9.32 14.02
N ILE A 162 -7.52 9.08 14.49
CA ILE A 162 -8.07 7.71 14.59
C ILE A 162 -8.19 7.10 13.20
N VAL A 163 -8.63 7.89 12.22
CA VAL A 163 -8.75 7.45 10.82
C VAL A 163 -7.38 7.08 10.25
N VAL A 164 -6.33 7.87 10.53
CA VAL A 164 -4.94 7.56 10.14
C VAL A 164 -4.48 6.23 10.76
N ILE A 165 -4.76 5.99 12.04
CA ILE A 165 -4.38 4.73 12.72
C ILE A 165 -5.09 3.53 12.08
N LEU A 166 -6.37 3.65 11.73
CA LEU A 166 -7.13 2.59 11.05
C LEU A 166 -6.54 2.28 9.68
N PHE A 167 -6.25 3.31 8.86
CA PHE A 167 -5.60 3.11 7.57
C PHE A 167 -4.19 2.56 7.70
N TRP A 168 -3.45 2.94 8.75
CA TRP A 168 -2.11 2.42 9.02
C TRP A 168 -2.17 0.92 9.29
N TYR A 169 -3.09 0.49 10.15
CA TYR A 169 -3.29 -0.94 10.43
C TYR A 169 -3.70 -1.70 9.17
N ARG A 170 -4.63 -1.15 8.39
CA ARG A 170 -5.12 -1.75 7.14
C ARG A 170 -4.04 -1.87 6.08
N ALA A 171 -3.23 -0.84 5.88
CA ALA A 171 -2.11 -0.85 4.93
C ALA A 171 -1.05 -1.89 5.33
N LYS A 172 -0.75 -1.98 6.64
CA LYS A 172 0.13 -3.00 7.19
C LYS A 172 -0.41 -4.40 6.92
N GLU A 173 -1.67 -4.66 7.26
CA GLU A 173 -2.33 -5.95 7.04
C GLU A 173 -2.27 -6.38 5.56
N ARG A 174 -2.59 -5.46 4.63
CA ARG A 174 -2.55 -5.72 3.19
C ARG A 174 -1.14 -6.00 2.68
N GLY A 175 -0.11 -5.34 3.22
CA GLY A 175 1.29 -5.63 2.90
C GLY A 175 1.72 -7.04 3.32
N TYR A 176 1.22 -7.52 4.46
CA TYR A 176 1.44 -8.90 4.91
C TYR A 176 0.68 -9.93 4.05
N TYR A 177 -0.57 -9.66 3.66
CA TYR A 177 -1.32 -10.55 2.75
C TYR A 177 -0.65 -10.66 1.38
N PHE A 178 -0.27 -9.52 0.78
CA PHE A 178 0.46 -9.51 -0.48
C PHE A 178 1.74 -10.36 -0.40
N SER A 179 2.55 -10.13 0.64
CA SER A 179 3.80 -10.88 0.82
C SER A 179 3.57 -12.38 1.05
N LYS A 180 2.51 -12.76 1.78
CA LYS A 180 2.15 -14.16 1.99
C LYS A 180 1.72 -14.83 0.68
N GLU A 181 0.87 -14.18 -0.11
CA GLU A 181 0.40 -14.73 -1.39
C GLU A 181 1.54 -14.95 -2.38
N VAL A 182 2.49 -14.00 -2.48
CA VAL A 182 3.72 -14.19 -3.25
C VAL A 182 4.41 -15.50 -2.86
N LEU A 183 4.62 -15.70 -1.55
CA LEU A 183 5.32 -16.89 -1.05
C LEU A 183 4.50 -18.17 -1.25
N GLN A 184 3.18 -18.13 -1.11
CA GLN A 184 2.31 -19.29 -1.31
C GLN A 184 2.25 -19.73 -2.77
N ILE A 185 2.11 -18.78 -3.70
CA ILE A 185 2.11 -19.08 -5.13
C ILE A 185 3.47 -19.59 -5.57
N TYR A 186 4.56 -18.99 -5.06
CA TYR A 186 5.91 -19.50 -5.28
C TYR A 186 6.06 -20.96 -4.80
N SER A 187 5.62 -21.27 -3.58
CA SER A 187 5.64 -22.64 -3.02
C SER A 187 4.89 -23.61 -3.92
N LYS A 188 3.74 -23.18 -4.48
CA LYS A 188 2.93 -24.00 -5.38
C LYS A 188 3.61 -24.24 -6.73
N ILE A 189 4.28 -23.24 -7.29
CA ILE A 189 5.00 -23.37 -8.58
C ILE A 189 6.19 -24.34 -8.43
N GLU A 190 6.91 -24.24 -7.32
CA GLU A 190 8.12 -25.03 -7.07
C GLU A 190 7.86 -26.36 -6.33
N ASN A 191 6.59 -26.69 -6.04
CA ASN A 191 6.16 -27.88 -5.31
C ASN A 191 6.83 -28.05 -3.92
N ILE A 192 6.80 -26.99 -3.09
CA ILE A 192 7.39 -26.92 -1.73
C ILE A 192 6.32 -26.89 -0.64
#